data_AF-A0A6B4JRK5-F1
#
_entry.id   AF-A0A6B4JRK5-F1
#
_cell.length_a   1.000
_cell.length_b   1.000
_cell.length_c   1.000
_cell.angle_alpha   90.00
_cell.angle_beta   90.00
_cell.angle_gamma   90.00
#
_symmetry.space_group_name_H-M   'P 1'
#
loop_
_entity.id
_entity.type
_entity.pdbx_description
1 polymer ?
#
loop_
_entity_poly.entity_id
_entity_poly.type
_entity_poly.pdbx_seq_one_letter_code
_entity_poly.pdbx_strand_id
1 'polypeptide(L)'
;MKINNVEIEDLDLMDADVAEKFEKATNDLQEKEKLQDFTGKGLAEIIRIQCTLIFDFFNNVWGEGTDKKIFGNKTNYRICEKAFKDVVEYAMKQKNEVLKVAKVKKK
;
A
#
# COMPACT_ATOMS: atom_id res chain seq x y z
N MET A 1 4.79 -7.71 10.06
CA MET A 1 4.83 -6.30 10.52
C MET A 1 3.52 -5.95 11.20
N LYS A 2 3.43 -4.82 11.95
CA LYS A 2 2.20 -4.42 12.66
C LYS A 2 1.59 -3.16 12.06
N ILE A 3 0.33 -3.25 11.60
CA ILE A 3 -0.43 -2.14 10.99
C ILE A 3 -1.79 -2.06 11.68
N ASN A 4 -2.19 -0.87 12.14
CA ASN A 4 -3.45 -0.66 12.87
C ASN A 4 -3.67 -1.65 14.02
N ASN A 5 -2.61 -1.98 14.76
CA ASN A 5 -2.56 -2.98 15.82
C ASN A 5 -2.76 -4.44 15.39
N VAL A 6 -2.78 -4.73 14.10
CA VAL A 6 -2.91 -6.08 13.53
C VAL A 6 -1.55 -6.57 13.05
N GLU A 7 -1.20 -7.79 13.41
CA GLU A 7 -0.02 -8.48 12.87
C GLU A 7 -0.34 -9.08 11.51
N ILE A 8 0.48 -8.75 10.53
CA ILE A 8 0.45 -9.31 9.17
C ILE A 8 1.84 -9.79 8.79
N GLU A 9 1.95 -10.57 7.71
CA GLU A 9 3.22 -11.00 7.15
C GLU A 9 4.14 -9.80 6.87
N ASP A 10 5.44 -9.93 7.17
CA ASP A 10 6.42 -8.89 6.88
C ASP A 10 6.54 -8.68 5.37
N LEU A 11 6.61 -7.41 4.95
CA LEU A 11 6.84 -7.06 3.55
C LEU A 11 8.34 -7.20 3.24
N ASP A 12 8.78 -8.38 2.82
CA ASP A 12 10.18 -8.59 2.45
C ASP A 12 10.45 -8.19 0.99
N LEU A 13 10.91 -6.95 0.75
CA LEU A 13 11.26 -6.49 -0.60
C LEU A 13 12.63 -6.98 -1.07
N MET A 14 13.36 -7.75 -0.25
CA MET A 14 14.58 -8.43 -0.70
C MET A 14 14.25 -9.71 -1.48
N ASP A 15 13.05 -10.26 -1.27
CA ASP A 15 12.45 -11.27 -2.14
C ASP A 15 11.88 -10.61 -3.40
N ALA A 16 12.34 -11.06 -4.57
CA ALA A 16 11.95 -10.49 -5.85
C ALA A 16 10.45 -10.72 -6.17
N ASP A 17 9.88 -11.85 -5.76
CA ASP A 17 8.47 -12.18 -6.02
C ASP A 17 7.55 -11.28 -5.17
N VAL A 18 7.98 -10.96 -3.95
CA VAL A 18 7.26 -10.02 -3.06
C VAL A 18 7.43 -8.59 -3.57
N ALA A 19 8.62 -8.21 -4.03
CA ALA A 19 8.86 -6.90 -4.62
C ALA A 19 8.01 -6.67 -5.88
N GLU A 20 7.89 -7.65 -6.77
CA GLU A 20 7.04 -7.57 -7.96
C GLU A 20 5.56 -7.37 -7.59
N LYS A 21 5.04 -8.12 -6.62
CA LYS A 21 3.66 -7.94 -6.12
C LYS A 21 3.43 -6.54 -5.57
N PHE A 22 4.36 -6.03 -4.78
CA PHE A 22 4.29 -4.68 -4.21
C PHE A 22 4.31 -3.60 -5.29
N GLU A 23 5.22 -3.69 -6.26
CA GLU A 23 5.33 -2.75 -7.37
C GLU A 23 4.07 -2.77 -8.23
N LYS A 24 3.56 -3.96 -8.57
CA LYS A 24 2.30 -4.11 -9.30
C LYS A 24 1.13 -3.50 -8.54
N ALA A 25 0.97 -3.80 -7.26
CA ALA A 25 -0.11 -3.24 -6.43
C ALA A 25 -0.03 -1.71 -6.33
N THR A 26 1.18 -1.16 -6.23
CA THR A 26 1.41 0.29 -6.19
C THR A 26 1.04 0.94 -7.53
N ASN A 27 1.45 0.35 -8.66
CA ASN A 27 1.11 0.84 -9.99
C ASN A 27 -0.41 0.79 -10.23
N ASP A 28 -1.05 -0.34 -9.90
CA ASP A 28 -2.50 -0.53 -10.03
C ASP A 28 -3.27 0.54 -9.22
N LEU A 29 -2.82 0.84 -7.99
CA LEU A 29 -3.40 1.91 -7.16
C LEU A 29 -3.26 3.28 -7.84
N GLN A 30 -2.06 3.62 -8.31
CA GLN A 30 -1.79 4.92 -8.94
C GLN A 30 -2.57 5.11 -10.24
N GLU A 31 -2.70 4.06 -11.05
CA GLU A 31 -3.49 4.10 -12.28
C GLU A 31 -4.97 4.28 -11.97
N LYS A 32 -5.52 3.48 -11.06
CA LYS A 32 -6.92 3.60 -10.63
C LYS A 32 -7.21 4.98 -10.02
N GLU A 33 -6.29 5.54 -9.26
CA GLU A 33 -6.42 6.88 -8.66
C GLU A 33 -6.47 7.97 -9.73
N LYS A 34 -5.57 7.93 -10.73
CA LYS A 34 -5.56 8.90 -11.86
C LYS A 34 -6.85 8.88 -12.67
N LEU A 35 -7.54 7.74 -12.71
CA LEU A 35 -8.82 7.58 -13.41
C LEU A 35 -10.02 8.12 -12.60
N GLN A 36 -9.84 8.45 -11.32
CA GLN A 36 -10.91 9.02 -10.52
C GLN A 36 -11.12 10.50 -10.86
N ASP A 37 -12.37 10.87 -11.16
CA ASP A 37 -12.81 12.26 -11.17
C ASP A 37 -13.55 12.55 -9.86
N PHE A 38 -13.08 13.54 -9.11
CA PHE A 38 -13.69 13.96 -7.84
C PHE A 38 -14.66 15.15 -8.01
N THR A 39 -14.83 15.65 -9.23
CA THR A 39 -15.71 16.79 -9.52
C THR A 39 -17.14 16.49 -9.09
N GLY A 40 -17.70 17.37 -8.26
CA GLY A 40 -19.08 17.24 -7.78
C GLY A 40 -19.32 16.15 -6.73
N LYS A 41 -18.30 15.37 -6.33
CA LYS A 41 -18.43 14.31 -5.33
C LYS A 41 -18.46 14.88 -3.91
N GLY A 42 -19.29 14.29 -3.06
CA GLY A 42 -19.33 14.61 -1.64
C GLY A 42 -18.16 14.00 -0.88
N LEU A 43 -17.79 14.58 0.28
CA LEU A 43 -16.68 14.11 1.11
C LEU A 43 -16.76 12.60 1.44
N ALA A 44 -17.94 12.10 1.79
CA ALA A 44 -18.12 10.69 2.12
C ALA A 44 -17.84 9.75 0.92
N GLU A 45 -18.13 10.21 -0.29
CA GLU A 45 -17.86 9.45 -1.51
C GLU A 45 -16.36 9.44 -1.82
N ILE A 46 -15.70 10.59 -1.70
CA ILE A 46 -14.23 10.71 -1.85
C ILE A 46 -13.52 9.78 -0.86
N ILE A 47 -13.94 9.77 0.41
CA ILE A 47 -13.37 8.90 1.44
C ILE A 47 -13.55 7.42 1.09
N ARG A 48 -14.73 7.02 0.60
CA ARG A 48 -14.98 5.63 0.18
C ARG A 48 -14.08 5.23 -0.98
N ILE A 49 -13.97 6.07 -2.01
CA ILE A 49 -13.10 5.82 -3.16
C ILE A 49 -11.65 5.63 -2.71
N GLN A 50 -11.11 6.60 -1.96
CA GLN A 50 -9.73 6.59 -1.50
C GLN A 50 -9.42 5.38 -0.59
N CYS A 51 -10.27 5.08 0.38
CA CYS A 51 -10.08 3.89 1.22
C CYS A 51 -10.21 2.59 0.43
N THR A 52 -11.10 2.49 -0.56
CA THR A 52 -11.22 1.28 -1.40
C THR A 52 -9.95 1.06 -2.22
N LEU A 53 -9.34 2.11 -2.78
CA LEU A 53 -8.05 1.98 -3.47
C LEU A 53 -6.96 1.43 -2.55
N ILE A 54 -6.93 1.90 -1.29
CA ILE A 54 -6.01 1.42 -0.27
C ILE A 54 -6.33 -0.04 0.09
N PHE A 55 -7.59 -0.41 0.26
CA PHE A 55 -8.00 -1.79 0.56
C PHE A 55 -7.57 -2.77 -0.55
N ASP A 56 -7.79 -2.39 -1.81
CA ASP A 56 -7.34 -3.15 -2.98
C ASP A 56 -5.81 -3.34 -2.95
N PHE A 57 -5.05 -2.29 -2.62
CA PHE A 57 -3.60 -2.39 -2.48
C PHE A 57 -3.20 -3.43 -1.42
N PHE A 58 -3.80 -3.39 -0.22
CA PHE A 58 -3.51 -4.38 0.82
C PHE A 58 -3.87 -5.80 0.39
N ASN A 59 -4.99 -5.98 -0.30
CA ASN A 59 -5.40 -7.29 -0.82
C ASN A 59 -4.49 -7.80 -1.94
N ASN A 60 -3.96 -6.91 -2.78
CA ASN A 60 -3.05 -7.30 -3.86
C ASN A 60 -1.66 -7.69 -3.35
N VAL A 61 -1.18 -7.08 -2.26
CA VAL A 61 0.15 -7.38 -1.70
C VAL A 61 0.11 -8.65 -0.83
N TRP A 62 -0.86 -8.77 0.07
CA TRP A 62 -0.90 -9.83 1.09
C TRP A 62 -2.00 -10.87 0.86
N GLY A 63 -2.77 -10.74 -0.23
CA GLY A 63 -3.88 -11.62 -0.54
C GLY A 63 -5.23 -11.13 -0.02
N GLU A 64 -6.28 -11.69 -0.60
CA GLU A 64 -7.67 -11.28 -0.39
C GLU A 64 -8.09 -11.35 1.10
N GLY A 65 -8.82 -10.31 1.54
CA GLY A 65 -9.32 -10.19 2.91
C GLY A 65 -8.31 -9.59 3.90
N THR A 66 -7.12 -9.21 3.46
CA THR A 66 -6.16 -8.49 4.30
C THR A 66 -6.68 -7.10 4.70
N ASP A 67 -7.41 -6.43 3.81
CA ASP A 67 -8.09 -5.17 4.13
C ASP A 67 -9.04 -5.34 5.33
N LYS A 68 -9.84 -6.41 5.35
CA LYS A 68 -10.79 -6.67 6.45
C LYS A 68 -10.08 -6.99 7.75
N LYS A 69 -8.94 -7.68 7.69
CA LYS A 69 -8.12 -7.91 8.88
C LYS A 69 -7.61 -6.59 9.47
N ILE A 70 -7.09 -5.68 8.65
CA ILE A 70 -6.43 -4.44 9.09
C ILE A 70 -7.44 -3.33 9.44
N PHE A 71 -8.50 -3.17 8.65
CA PHE A 71 -9.44 -2.04 8.73
C PHE A 71 -10.80 -2.43 9.33
N GLY A 72 -11.10 -3.73 9.40
CA GLY A 72 -12.41 -4.23 9.81
C GLY A 72 -13.52 -3.73 8.88
N ASN A 73 -14.63 -3.30 9.48
CA ASN A 73 -15.78 -2.75 8.77
C ASN A 73 -15.74 -1.21 8.67
N LYS A 74 -14.62 -0.57 9.04
CA LYS A 74 -14.52 0.89 9.09
C LYS A 74 -13.94 1.44 7.79
N THR A 75 -14.61 2.44 7.22
CA THR A 75 -14.08 3.26 6.12
C THR A 75 -13.71 4.64 6.68
N ASN A 76 -12.55 4.72 7.33
CA ASN A 76 -12.05 5.94 7.93
C ASN A 76 -10.77 6.38 7.23
N TYR A 77 -10.82 7.54 6.55
CA TYR A 77 -9.71 8.03 5.75
C TYR A 77 -8.38 8.12 6.51
N ARG A 78 -8.37 8.62 7.76
CA ARG A 78 -7.13 8.73 8.55
C ARG A 78 -6.52 7.37 8.87
N ILE A 79 -7.35 6.36 9.09
CA ILE A 79 -6.89 4.98 9.34
C ILE A 79 -6.34 4.37 8.06
N CYS A 80 -7.04 4.53 6.92
CA CYS A 80 -6.59 4.06 5.61
C CYS A 80 -5.26 4.71 5.22
N GLU A 81 -5.20 6.05 5.25
CA GLU A 81 -4.02 6.83 4.88
C GLU A 81 -2.81 6.52 5.77
N LYS A 82 -3.01 6.43 7.09
CA LYS A 82 -1.91 6.08 8.00
C LYS A 82 -1.34 4.70 7.69
N ALA A 83 -2.19 3.69 7.52
CA ALA A 83 -1.74 2.34 7.20
C ALA A 83 -0.94 2.29 5.90
N PHE A 84 -1.42 2.99 4.86
CA PHE A 84 -0.70 3.07 3.60
C PHE A 84 0.66 3.77 3.74
N LYS A 85 0.72 4.90 4.47
CA LYS A 85 1.98 5.61 4.77
C LYS A 85 2.99 4.73 5.50
N ASP A 86 2.56 4.02 6.54
CA ASP A 86 3.41 3.12 7.32
C ASP A 86 4.06 2.04 6.40
N VAL A 87 3.30 1.50 5.45
CA VAL A 87 3.80 0.52 4.46
C VAL A 87 4.81 1.15 3.50
N VAL A 88 4.49 2.32 2.92
CA VAL A 88 5.37 3.01 1.97
C VAL A 88 6.69 3.38 2.63
N GLU A 89 6.66 3.87 3.87
CA GLU A 89 7.88 4.17 4.63
C GLU A 89 8.74 2.92 4.88
N TYR A 90 8.11 1.79 5.21
CA TYR A 90 8.79 0.52 5.39
C TYR A 90 9.43 0.02 4.09
N ALA A 91 8.70 0.09 2.97
CA ALA A 91 9.18 -0.26 1.64
C ALA A 91 10.36 0.61 1.20
N MET A 92 10.29 1.93 1.42
CA MET A 92 11.34 2.86 1.02
C MET A 92 12.66 2.62 1.78
N LYS A 93 12.60 2.19 3.04
CA LYS A 93 13.81 1.83 3.81
C LYS A 93 14.54 0.67 3.14
N GLN A 94 13.83 -0.41 2.82
CA GLN A 94 14.40 -1.59 2.16
C GLN A 94 14.91 -1.29 0.75
N LYS A 95 14.13 -0.55 -0.05
CA LYS A 95 14.55 -0.15 -1.41
C LYS A 95 15.86 0.63 -1.40
N ASN A 96 16.06 1.51 -0.42
CA ASN A 96 17.30 2.26 -0.28
C ASN A 96 18.50 1.37 0.04
N GLU A 97 18.31 0.24 0.70
CA GLU A 97 19.38 -0.73 0.98
C GLU A 97 19.84 -1.42 -0.32
N VAL A 98 18.90 -1.91 -1.13
CA VAL A 98 19.20 -2.52 -2.45
C VAL A 98 19.90 -1.52 -3.38
N LEU A 99 19.40 -0.28 -3.45
CA LEU A 99 19.96 0.75 -4.31
C LEU A 99 21.39 1.16 -3.91
N LYS A 100 21.73 1.11 -2.62
CA LYS A 100 23.12 1.35 -2.17
C LYS A 100 24.05 0.28 -2.74
N VAL A 101 23.65 -1.00 -2.69
CA VAL A 101 24.44 -2.10 -3.26
C VAL A 101 24.60 -1.96 -4.78
N ALA A 102 23.53 -1.62 -5.49
CA ALA A 102 23.57 -1.41 -6.94
C ALA A 102 24.51 -0.25 -7.35
N LYS A 103 24.59 0.81 -6.54
CA LYS A 103 25.52 1.94 -6.76
C LYS A 103 26.98 1.57 -6.45
N VAL A 104 27.23 0.67 -5.49
CA VAL A 104 28.59 0.19 -5.18
C VAL A 104 29.17 -0.68 -6.30
N LYS A 105 28.34 -1.45 -7.00
CA LYS A 105 28.77 -2.31 -8.13
C LYS A 105 29.14 -1.56 -9.42
N LYS A 106 28.99 -0.23 -9.46
CA LYS A 106 29.34 0.62 -10.61
C LYS A 106 30.74 1.27 -10.52
N LYS A 107 31.62 0.78 -9.62
CA LYS A 107 33.02 1.20 -9.55
C LYS A 107 33.96 0.16 -10.13
#